data_AF-K1SJA1-F1
#
_entry.id   AF-K1SJA1-F1
#
_cell.length_a   1.000
_cell.length_b   1.000
_cell.length_c   1.000
_cell.angle_alpha   90.00
_cell.angle_beta   90.00
_cell.angle_gamma   90.00
#
_symmetry.space_group_name_H-M   'P 1'
#
loop_
_entity.id
_entity.type
_entity.pdbx_description
1 polymer ?
#
loop_
_entity_poly.entity_id
_entity_poly.type
_entity_poly.pdbx_seq_one_letter_code
_entity_poly.pdbx_strand_id
1 'polypeptide(L)'
;MLQFQPQEHLMHSYIVASQSEQARDRLSLDLAAAMLCRSDGVRPCRTCRDCRKVYDGVHPDVIYVAPDPDAKVPTIKVDQIRSIAATAYILPSEAEKRSMFCVRRTR
;
A
#
# COMPACT_ATOMS: atom_id res chain seq x y z
N MET A 1 7.39 9.44 -12.64
CA MET A 1 7.55 9.00 -11.24
C MET A 1 6.58 9.82 -10.42
N LEU A 2 5.78 9.20 -9.54
CA LEU A 2 4.65 9.88 -8.91
C LEU A 2 5.13 10.62 -7.65
N GLN A 3 4.81 11.91 -7.57
CA GLN A 3 5.26 12.81 -6.50
C GLN A 3 4.08 13.68 -6.07
N PHE A 4 3.92 13.81 -4.76
CA PHE A 4 2.90 14.63 -4.14
C PHE A 4 3.53 15.80 -3.40
N GLN A 5 2.86 16.95 -3.46
CA GLN A 5 3.24 18.12 -2.68
C GLN A 5 2.81 17.94 -1.20
N PRO A 6 3.47 18.60 -0.23
CA PRO A 6 3.15 18.46 1.19
C PRO A 6 1.70 18.84 1.54
N GLN A 7 1.12 19.76 0.77
CA GLN A 7 -0.24 20.29 0.95
C GLN A 7 -1.30 19.53 0.13
N GLU A 8 -0.91 18.52 -0.66
CA GLU A 8 -1.88 17.72 -1.41
C GLU A 8 -2.60 16.74 -0.49
N HIS A 9 -3.93 16.84 -0.49
CA HIS A 9 -4.80 15.94 0.23
C HIS A 9 -4.91 14.62 -0.53
N LEU A 10 -4.25 13.59 -0.02
CA LEU A 10 -4.40 12.23 -0.51
C LEU A 10 -5.81 11.71 -0.17
N MET A 11 -6.43 11.07 -1.15
CA MET A 11 -7.75 10.44 -1.00
C MET A 11 -7.65 9.16 -0.17
N HIS A 12 -8.76 8.77 0.44
CA HIS A 12 -8.88 7.56 1.26
C HIS A 12 -8.68 6.26 0.46
N SER A 13 -8.92 6.27 -0.85
CA SER A 13 -8.81 5.08 -1.70
C SER A 13 -8.35 5.43 -3.12
N TYR A 14 -7.62 4.50 -3.72
CA TYR A 14 -7.13 4.59 -5.10
C TYR A 14 -7.19 3.20 -5.75
N ILE A 15 -7.52 3.18 -7.05
CA ILE A 15 -7.43 1.98 -7.88
C ILE A 15 -6.33 2.22 -8.91
N VAL A 16 -5.33 1.34 -8.93
CA VAL A 16 -4.21 1.39 -9.87
C VAL A 16 -4.41 0.34 -10.96
N ALA A 17 -4.44 0.78 -12.22
CA ALA A 17 -4.54 -0.09 -13.38
C ALA A 17 -3.38 0.19 -14.35
N SER A 18 -2.70 -0.87 -14.78
CA SER A 18 -1.67 -0.81 -15.83
C SER A 18 -1.51 -2.17 -16.47
N GLN A 19 -1.13 -2.17 -17.75
CA GLN A 19 -0.83 -3.37 -18.54
C GLN A 19 0.41 -4.10 -18.03
N SER A 20 1.36 -3.36 -17.45
CA SER A 20 2.56 -3.93 -16.84
C SER A 20 2.35 -4.16 -15.34
N GLU A 21 2.54 -5.41 -14.89
CA GLU A 21 2.50 -5.77 -13.47
C GLU A 21 3.52 -4.97 -12.66
N GLN A 22 4.76 -4.88 -13.14
CA GLN A 22 5.81 -4.11 -12.48
C GLN A 22 5.44 -2.63 -12.34
N ALA A 23 4.77 -2.06 -13.34
CA ALA A 23 4.32 -0.67 -13.28
C ALA A 23 3.19 -0.47 -12.26
N ARG A 24 2.24 -1.42 -12.15
CA ARG A 24 1.19 -1.37 -11.11
C ARG A 24 1.81 -1.44 -9.73
N ASP A 25 2.65 -2.45 -9.49
CA ASP A 25 3.27 -2.69 -8.19
C ASP A 25 4.11 -1.49 -7.76
N ARG A 26 4.91 -0.94 -8.68
CA ARG A 26 5.72 0.24 -8.40
C ARG A 26 4.87 1.47 -8.08
N LEU A 27 3.82 1.73 -8.86
CA LEU A 27 2.95 2.89 -8.64
C LEU A 27 2.22 2.79 -7.31
N SER A 28 1.75 1.60 -7.00
CA SER A 28 1.09 1.31 -5.74
C SER A 28 2.01 1.43 -4.53
N LEU A 29 3.26 0.96 -4.63
CA LEU A 29 4.27 1.16 -3.59
C LEU A 29 4.62 2.63 -3.42
N ASP A 30 4.78 3.38 -4.50
CA ASP A 30 5.02 4.82 -4.45
C ASP A 30 3.86 5.56 -3.76
N LEU A 31 2.60 5.15 -4.00
CA LEU A 31 1.42 5.70 -3.35
C LEU A 31 1.37 5.37 -1.84
N ALA A 32 1.61 4.11 -1.47
CA ALA A 32 1.65 3.69 -0.06
C ALA A 32 2.78 4.43 0.70
N ALA A 33 3.95 4.52 0.09
CA ALA A 33 5.08 5.26 0.64
C ALA A 33 4.75 6.75 0.79
N ALA A 34 4.03 7.35 -0.15
CA ALA A 34 3.62 8.75 -0.06
C ALA A 34 2.62 9.00 1.09
N MET A 35 1.68 8.07 1.32
CA MET A 35 0.71 8.15 2.41
C MET A 35 1.34 8.04 3.80
N LEU A 36 2.39 7.22 3.94
CA LEU A 36 3.08 6.97 5.21
C LEU A 36 4.33 7.86 5.40
N CYS A 37 4.70 8.64 4.41
CA CYS A 37 5.89 9.48 4.45
C CYS A 37 5.74 10.60 5.49
N ARG A 38 6.61 10.61 6.50
CA ARG A 38 6.68 11.67 7.54
C ARG A 38 7.47 12.91 7.14
N SER A 39 8.01 12.98 5.92
CA SER A 39 8.73 14.19 5.47
C SER A 39 7.76 15.32 5.16
N ASP A 40 8.16 16.55 5.50
CA ASP A 40 7.46 17.79 5.17
C ASP A 40 7.74 18.28 3.74
N GLY A 41 8.61 17.58 3.00
CA GLY A 41 8.90 17.85 1.59
C GLY A 41 8.06 17.01 0.63
N VAL A 42 8.57 16.87 -0.61
CA VAL A 42 7.95 16.05 -1.65
C VAL A 42 7.80 14.59 -1.18
N ARG A 43 6.59 14.03 -1.33
CA ARG A 43 6.25 12.66 -0.92
C ARG A 43 6.07 11.78 -2.16
N PRO A 44 6.58 10.54 -2.19
CA PRO A 44 7.41 9.88 -1.18
C PRO A 44 8.85 10.42 -1.18
N CYS A 45 9.41 10.71 0.00
CA CYS A 45 10.78 11.23 0.10
C CYS A 45 11.88 10.16 -0.06
N ARG A 46 11.51 8.87 0.05
CA ARG A 46 12.39 7.68 -0.09
C ARG A 46 13.57 7.56 0.88
N THR A 47 13.82 8.58 1.69
CA THR A 47 14.90 8.59 2.68
C THR A 47 14.38 8.32 4.10
N CYS A 48 13.09 8.53 4.35
CA CYS A 48 12.47 8.33 5.66
C CYS A 48 12.40 6.85 6.07
N ARG A 49 12.35 6.58 7.38
CA ARG A 49 12.26 5.20 7.91
C ARG A 49 11.02 4.47 7.40
N ASP A 50 9.87 5.15 7.36
CA ASP A 50 8.61 4.56 6.89
C ASP A 50 8.68 4.27 5.39
N CYS A 51 9.18 5.22 4.61
CA CYS A 51 9.43 5.08 3.18
C CYS A 51 10.27 3.84 2.90
N ARG A 52 11.39 3.68 3.61
CA ARG A 52 12.29 2.53 3.48
C ARG A 52 11.58 1.22 3.81
N LYS A 53 10.89 1.16 4.96
CA LYS A 53 10.09 -0.02 5.37
C LYS A 53 9.03 -0.40 4.33
N VAL A 54 8.40 0.57 3.67
CA VAL A 54 7.41 0.32 2.60
C VAL A 54 8.07 -0.27 1.36
N TYR A 55 9.18 0.30 0.90
CA TYR A 55 9.91 -0.25 -0.25
C TYR A 55 10.50 -1.63 0.03
N ASP A 56 10.89 -1.89 1.28
CA ASP A 56 11.35 -3.20 1.74
C ASP A 56 10.20 -4.20 1.99
N GLY A 57 8.95 -3.75 1.93
CA GLY A 57 7.76 -4.60 2.13
C GLY A 57 7.51 -5.04 3.57
N VAL A 58 8.14 -4.37 4.56
CA VAL A 58 8.09 -4.74 5.99
C VAL A 58 7.36 -3.72 6.87
N HIS A 59 6.69 -2.74 6.27
CA HIS A 59 5.99 -1.71 7.04
C HIS A 59 4.76 -2.30 7.76
N PRO A 60 4.63 -2.17 9.10
CA PRO A 60 3.54 -2.80 9.86
C PRO A 60 2.15 -2.23 9.52
N ASP A 61 2.12 -0.97 9.08
CA ASP A 61 0.89 -0.30 8.62
C ASP A 61 0.58 -0.50 7.13
N VAL A 62 1.32 -1.36 6.41
CA VAL A 62 0.99 -1.79 5.04
C VAL A 62 0.64 -3.28 5.05
N ILE A 63 -0.58 -3.60 4.63
CA ILE A 63 -1.05 -4.98 4.52
C ILE A 63 -1.07 -5.35 3.05
N TYR A 64 -0.24 -6.31 2.64
CA TYR A 64 -0.25 -6.88 1.30
C TYR A 64 -1.21 -8.06 1.24
N VAL A 65 -2.07 -8.06 0.23
CA VAL A 65 -3.09 -9.09 0.04
C VAL A 65 -2.91 -9.62 -1.34
N ALA A 66 -2.60 -10.90 -1.49
CA ALA A 66 -2.50 -11.57 -2.78
C ALA A 66 -3.33 -12.86 -2.76
N PRO A 67 -3.76 -13.35 -3.94
CA PRO A 67 -4.29 -14.70 -4.04
C PRO A 67 -3.29 -15.72 -3.51
N ASP A 68 -3.81 -16.82 -2.98
CA ASP A 68 -3.02 -17.96 -2.53
C ASP A 68 -2.19 -18.50 -3.73
N PRO A 69 -0.85 -18.55 -3.62
CA PRO A 69 0.02 -18.96 -4.72
C PRO A 69 -0.18 -20.43 -5.13
N ASP A 70 -0.65 -21.28 -4.21
CA ASP A 70 -0.88 -22.71 -4.44
C ASP A 70 -2.33 -23.02 -4.87
N ALA A 71 -3.22 -22.02 -4.89
CA ALA A 71 -4.59 -22.22 -5.33
C ALA A 71 -4.69 -22.39 -6.85
N LYS A 72 -5.47 -23.40 -7.28
CA LYS A 72 -5.78 -23.65 -8.70
C LYS A 72 -6.39 -22.46 -9.43
N VAL A 73 -7.07 -21.56 -8.70
CA VAL A 73 -7.65 -20.33 -9.25
C VAL A 73 -7.15 -19.16 -8.42
N PRO A 74 -6.51 -18.14 -9.02
CA PRO A 74 -6.03 -16.96 -8.31
C PRO A 74 -7.22 -16.09 -7.88
N THR A 75 -7.81 -16.45 -6.73
CA THR A 75 -8.97 -15.79 -6.15
C THR A 75 -8.63 -15.29 -4.74
N ILE A 76 -9.05 -14.06 -4.43
CA ILE A 76 -8.97 -13.53 -3.07
C ILE A 76 -10.20 -14.03 -2.31
N LYS A 77 -9.99 -14.76 -1.23
CA LYS A 77 -11.07 -15.34 -0.42
C LYS A 77 -11.78 -14.24 0.37
N VAL A 78 -13.09 -14.40 0.58
CA VAL A 78 -13.90 -13.46 1.38
C VAL A 78 -13.33 -13.30 2.79
N ASP A 79 -12.84 -14.38 3.40
CA ASP A 79 -12.27 -14.34 4.74
C ASP A 79 -10.98 -13.51 4.82
N GLN A 80 -10.17 -13.48 3.74
CA GLN A 80 -9.01 -12.59 3.67
C GLN A 80 -9.47 -11.14 3.76
N ILE A 81 -10.47 -10.74 2.97
CA ILE A 81 -11.04 -9.39 2.98
C ILE A 81 -11.66 -9.03 4.34
N ARG A 82 -12.37 -9.95 4.98
CA ARG A 82 -12.96 -9.72 6.32
C ARG A 82 -11.89 -9.51 7.38
N SER A 83 -10.80 -10.29 7.37
CA SER A 83 -9.67 -10.10 8.28
C SER A 83 -9.02 -8.72 8.12
N ILE A 84 -8.91 -8.25 6.88
CA ILE A 84 -8.37 -6.92 6.56
C ILE A 84 -9.30 -5.84 7.10
N ALA A 85 -10.61 -5.93 6.83
CA ALA A 85 -11.59 -4.98 7.33
C ALA A 85 -11.60 -4.89 8.87
N ALA A 86 -11.46 -6.03 9.55
CA ALA A 86 -11.32 -6.05 11.01
C ALA A 86 -10.04 -5.35 11.49
N THR A 87 -8.93 -5.53 10.77
CA THR A 87 -7.65 -4.87 11.08
C THR A 87 -7.68 -3.37 10.82
N ALA A 88 -8.48 -2.92 9.85
CA ALA A 88 -8.68 -1.51 9.52
C ALA A 88 -9.29 -0.70 10.69
N TYR A 89 -10.08 -1.37 11.54
CA TYR A 89 -10.76 -0.75 12.67
C TYR A 89 -9.83 -0.55 13.89
N ILE A 90 -8.65 -1.16 13.87
CA ILE A 90 -7.65 -1.05 14.94
C ILE A 90 -6.75 0.15 14.65
N LEU A 91 -6.53 1.01 15.66
CA LEU A 91 -5.66 2.18 15.53
C LEU A 91 -4.27 1.80 14.99
N PRO A 92 -3.71 2.58 14.04
CA PRO A 92 -2.35 2.36 13.52
C PRO A 92 -1.32 2.45 14.64
N SER A 93 -0.32 1.57 14.58
CA SER A 93 0.66 1.43 15.67
C SER A 93 1.84 2.40 15.56
N GLU A 94 2.28 2.75 14.35
CA GLU A 94 3.42 3.66 14.15
C GLU A 94 3.04 4.94 13.38
N ALA A 95 2.11 4.88 12.42
CA ALA A 95 1.75 6.02 11.57
C ALA A 95 0.53 6.82 12.05
N GLU A 96 0.46 8.11 11.67
CA GLU A 96 -0.70 8.99 11.91
C GLU A 96 -1.94 8.53 11.10
N LYS A 97 -1.73 7.74 10.03
CA LYS A 97 -2.76 7.13 9.18
C LYS A 97 -2.33 5.72 8.77
N ARG A 98 -3.23 4.75 8.80
CA ARG A 98 -2.97 3.39 8.29
C ARG A 98 -3.23 3.36 6.78
N SER A 99 -2.30 2.81 6.00
CA SER A 99 -2.47 2.70 4.53
C SER A 99 -2.59 1.23 4.13
N MET A 100 -3.78 0.84 3.71
CA MET A 100 -4.06 -0.57 3.40
C MET A 100 -3.90 -0.78 1.90
N PHE A 101 -3.14 -1.82 1.52
CA PHE A 101 -2.75 -2.00 0.13
C PHE A 101 -3.06 -3.41 -0.41
N CYS A 102 -4.19 -3.54 -1.11
CA CYS A 102 -4.58 -4.81 -1.72
C CYS A 102 -3.90 -4.98 -3.11
N VAL A 103 -2.92 -5.89 -3.23
CA VAL A 103 -2.27 -6.23 -4.51
C VAL A 103 -2.99 -7.42 -5.13
N ARG A 104 -3.86 -7.18 -6.11
CA ARG A 104 -4.25 -8.29 -6.98
C ARG A 104 -3.05 -8.67 -7.86
N ARG A 105 -2.24 -9.64 -7.42
CA ARG A 105 -1.31 -10.37 -8.30
C ARG A 105 -2.14 -11.24 -9.24
N THR A 106 -2.57 -10.67 -10.35
CA THR A 106 -2.93 -11.45 -11.53
C THR A 106 -1.64 -11.81 -12.23
N ARG A 107 -1.30 -13.11 -12.24
CA ARG A 107 -0.62 -13.68 -13.41
C ARG A 107 -1.47 -13.46 -14.65
#